data_AF-A0A1B6JMG7-F1
#
_entry.id   AF-A0A1B6JMG7-F1
#
_cell.length_a   1.000
_cell.length_b   1.000
_cell.length_c   1.000
_cell.angle_alpha   90.00
_cell.angle_beta   90.00
_cell.angle_gamma   90.00
#
_symmetry.space_group_name_H-M   'P 1'
#
loop_
_entity.id
_entity.type
_entity.pdbx_description
1 polymer ?
#
loop_
_entity_poly.entity_id
_entity_poly.type
_entity_poly.pdbx_seq_one_letter_code
_entity_poly.pdbx_strand_id
1 'polypeptide(L)'
;MQRRILVVLLMIAMTTGDKSLDLGKGVLVHLFEWTYPDIAKECEEFLAPKGFAGVQISPPSENLVSAGRPWWERYQPVSYRLITRSGTDRQLSDMLSRCNRVGVRVIADVVFNHMTGSPPDCKGVGGSTCDGRGLSYPAVPYTSADFHQPQCGINDWNNPSQIWNCNLVGLHDLNQTRE
;
A
#
# COMPACT_ATOMS: atom_id res chain seq x y z
N MET A 1 42.98 -28.60 44.45
CA MET A 1 42.78 -28.05 43.09
C MET A 1 41.35 -28.36 42.67
N GLN A 2 40.40 -27.45 42.88
CA GLN A 2 39.04 -27.52 42.32
C GLN A 2 38.51 -26.08 42.25
N ARG A 3 38.65 -25.46 41.06
CA ARG A 3 38.07 -24.14 40.77
C ARG A 3 36.58 -24.33 40.52
N ARG A 4 35.74 -23.76 41.38
CA ARG A 4 34.30 -23.64 41.13
C ARG A 4 34.10 -22.50 40.13
N ILE A 5 33.76 -22.82 38.90
CA ILE A 5 33.40 -21.85 37.87
C ILE A 5 31.94 -21.48 38.11
N LEU A 6 31.72 -20.22 38.51
CA LEU A 6 30.38 -19.63 38.62
C LEU A 6 29.99 -19.11 37.23
N VAL A 7 29.15 -19.86 36.50
CA VAL A 7 28.57 -19.40 35.23
C VAL A 7 27.36 -18.52 35.56
N VAL A 8 27.52 -17.21 35.45
CA VAL A 8 26.40 -16.26 35.51
C VAL A 8 25.75 -16.26 34.13
N LEU A 9 24.62 -16.95 33.99
CA LEU A 9 23.81 -16.91 32.79
C LEU A 9 23.04 -15.57 32.78
N LEU A 10 23.56 -14.59 32.05
CA LEU A 10 22.84 -13.33 31.81
C LEU A 10 21.68 -13.62 30.85
N MET A 11 20.49 -13.89 31.38
CA MET A 11 19.28 -13.90 30.56
C MET A 11 18.97 -12.46 30.15
N ILE A 12 19.47 -12.05 29.00
CA ILE A 12 18.92 -10.91 28.29
C ILE A 12 17.51 -11.34 27.88
N ALA A 13 16.52 -10.93 28.65
CA ALA A 13 15.14 -10.92 28.20
C ALA A 13 15.09 -9.93 27.02
N MET A 14 15.29 -10.45 25.81
CA MET A 14 14.78 -9.82 24.60
C MET A 14 13.27 -9.88 24.75
N THR A 15 12.70 -8.91 25.47
CA THR A 15 11.30 -8.59 25.28
C THR A 15 11.24 -8.11 23.84
N THR A 16 10.91 -9.00 22.92
CA THR A 16 10.23 -8.61 21.70
C THR A 16 8.88 -8.11 22.18
N GLY A 17 8.88 -6.90 22.74
CA GLY A 17 7.69 -6.19 23.13
C GLY A 17 6.78 -6.24 21.93
N ASP A 18 5.57 -6.72 22.16
CA ASP A 18 4.52 -6.81 21.17
C ASP A 18 4.52 -5.49 20.40
N LYS A 19 4.99 -5.50 19.15
CA LYS A 19 5.00 -4.29 18.30
C LYS A 19 3.58 -4.09 17.78
N SER A 20 2.59 -4.11 18.66
CA SER A 20 1.30 -3.52 18.38
C SER A 20 1.56 -2.10 17.88
N LEU A 21 0.83 -1.68 16.85
CA LEU A 21 0.88 -0.32 16.32
C LEU A 21 0.34 0.66 17.38
N ASP A 22 1.12 0.91 18.44
CA ASP A 22 0.80 1.90 19.45
C ASP A 22 1.12 3.28 18.88
N LEU A 23 0.12 3.87 18.26
CA LEU A 23 0.14 5.25 17.78
C LEU A 23 -0.11 6.24 18.94
N GLY A 24 -0.42 5.76 20.15
CA GLY A 24 -0.84 6.57 21.28
C GLY A 24 -1.98 7.53 20.91
N LYS A 25 -1.86 8.79 21.37
CA LYS A 25 -2.72 9.92 20.95
C LYS A 25 -2.03 10.82 19.91
N GLY A 26 -1.00 10.33 19.23
CA GLY A 26 -0.21 11.17 18.33
C GLY A 26 -0.93 11.47 17.02
N VAL A 27 -0.57 12.61 16.41
CA VAL A 27 -1.15 13.05 15.14
C VAL A 27 -0.56 12.23 13.99
N LEU A 28 -1.42 11.85 13.05
CA LEU A 28 -1.04 11.27 11.77
C LEU A 28 -1.07 12.33 10.68
N VAL A 29 -0.15 12.26 9.73
CA VAL A 29 -0.11 13.13 8.56
C VAL A 29 -0.23 12.31 7.27
N HIS A 30 -1.01 12.78 6.30
CA HIS A 30 -1.02 12.21 4.96
C HIS A 30 -0.05 13.01 4.07
N LEU A 31 1.10 12.42 3.76
CA LEU A 31 2.07 13.02 2.83
C LEU A 31 1.72 12.62 1.39
N PHE A 32 0.65 13.24 0.90
CA PHE A 32 0.05 12.94 -0.40
C PHE A 32 1.01 13.20 -1.56
N GLU A 33 1.28 12.15 -2.37
CA GLU A 33 2.17 12.15 -3.54
C GLU A 33 3.67 12.36 -3.26
N TRP A 34 4.09 12.32 -1.99
CA TRP A 34 5.51 12.45 -1.66
C TRP A 34 6.32 11.21 -2.08
N THR A 35 7.61 11.41 -2.39
CA THR A 35 8.52 10.31 -2.68
C THR A 35 8.96 9.60 -1.39
N TYR A 36 9.29 8.31 -1.47
CA TYR A 36 9.77 7.58 -0.29
C TYR A 36 11.04 8.20 0.33
N PRO A 37 12.05 8.64 -0.45
CA PRO A 37 13.21 9.34 0.11
C PRO A 37 12.85 10.64 0.86
N ASP A 38 11.90 11.43 0.34
CA ASP A 38 11.47 12.67 1.00
C ASP A 38 10.73 12.38 2.31
N ILE A 39 9.85 11.37 2.32
CA ILE A 39 9.15 10.93 3.53
C ILE A 39 10.15 10.44 4.58
N ALA A 40 11.17 9.67 4.19
CA ALA A 40 12.19 9.18 5.10
C ALA A 40 12.95 10.32 5.79
N LYS A 41 13.28 11.38 5.04
CA LYS A 41 13.89 12.60 5.57
C LYS A 41 12.93 13.35 6.50
N GLU A 42 11.68 13.51 6.09
CA GLU A 42 10.64 14.20 6.86
C GLU A 42 10.36 13.52 8.21
N CYS A 43 10.38 12.17 8.23
CA CYS A 43 10.29 11.38 9.46
C CYS A 43 11.37 11.75 10.48
N GLU A 44 12.63 11.87 10.02
CA GLU A 44 13.80 12.11 10.88
C GLU A 44 13.94 13.58 11.28
N GLU A 45 13.70 14.50 10.35
CA GLU A 45 13.99 15.92 10.52
C GLU A 45 12.83 16.72 11.13
N PHE A 46 11.58 16.27 10.94
CA PHE A 46 10.41 17.03 11.36
C PHE A 46 9.40 16.22 12.16
N LEU A 47 8.89 15.10 11.62
CA LEU A 47 7.77 14.38 12.23
C LEU A 47 8.11 13.84 13.62
N ALA A 48 9.25 13.14 13.76
CA ALA A 48 9.68 12.63 15.05
C ALA A 48 9.98 13.76 16.06
N PRO A 49 10.79 14.81 15.73
CA PRO A 49 11.01 15.94 16.63
C PRO A 49 9.74 16.69 17.05
N LYS A 50 8.69 16.69 16.23
CA LYS A 50 7.40 17.32 16.53
C LYS A 50 6.39 16.40 17.17
N GLY A 51 6.73 15.13 17.40
CA GLY A 51 5.86 14.17 18.09
C GLY A 51 4.69 13.64 17.25
N PHE A 52 4.81 13.63 15.92
CA PHE A 52 3.85 12.91 15.07
C PHE A 52 3.99 11.41 15.28
N ALA A 53 2.87 10.70 15.34
CA ALA A 53 2.86 9.25 15.51
C ALA A 53 3.11 8.49 14.21
N GLY A 54 2.77 9.07 13.07
CA GLY A 54 2.87 8.37 11.81
C GLY A 54 2.51 9.17 10.57
N VAL A 55 2.79 8.55 9.44
CA VAL A 55 2.52 9.06 8.10
C VAL A 55 1.68 8.05 7.32
N GLN A 56 0.62 8.53 6.67
CA GLN A 56 -0.05 7.82 5.59
C GLN A 56 0.65 8.15 4.27
N ILE A 57 0.99 7.10 3.51
CA ILE A 57 1.59 7.22 2.18
C ILE A 57 0.54 6.97 1.10
N SER A 58 0.71 7.57 -0.07
CA SER A 58 -0.10 7.24 -1.25
C SER A 58 0.13 5.78 -1.71
N PRO A 59 -0.78 5.19 -2.52
CA PRO A 59 -0.76 3.75 -2.81
C PRO A 59 0.60 3.21 -3.28
N PRO A 60 1.22 2.22 -2.61
CA PRO A 60 2.56 1.75 -2.94
C PRO A 60 2.59 0.67 -4.03
N SER A 61 1.42 0.12 -4.39
CA SER A 61 1.29 -0.89 -5.45
C SER A 61 1.36 -0.25 -6.84
N GLU A 62 1.88 -1.00 -7.82
CA GLU A 62 2.00 -0.57 -9.20
C GLU A 62 0.64 -0.17 -9.78
N ASN A 63 0.58 1.07 -10.24
CA ASN A 63 -0.64 1.68 -10.74
C ASN A 63 -0.50 2.07 -12.22
N LEU A 64 -1.63 2.38 -12.85
CA LEU A 64 -1.73 2.83 -14.24
C LEU A 64 -0.93 4.12 -14.48
N VAL A 65 -0.26 4.21 -15.63
CA VAL A 65 0.28 5.47 -16.15
C VAL A 65 -0.81 6.16 -16.99
N SER A 66 -1.34 7.28 -16.49
CA SER A 66 -2.37 8.06 -17.21
C SER A 66 -1.78 9.30 -17.86
N ALA A 67 -2.35 9.73 -18.99
CA ALA A 67 -1.93 10.96 -19.66
C ALA A 67 -2.04 12.17 -18.72
N GLY A 68 -0.99 13.00 -18.66
CA GLY A 68 -0.91 14.13 -17.74
C GLY A 68 -0.56 13.78 -16.29
N ARG A 69 -0.36 12.49 -15.97
CA ARG A 69 0.05 11.97 -14.66
C ARG A 69 -0.78 12.52 -13.48
N PRO A 70 -2.12 12.52 -13.58
CA PRO A 70 -3.00 13.02 -12.52
C PRO A 70 -2.87 12.17 -11.26
N TRP A 71 -3.14 12.74 -10.09
CA TRP A 71 -3.01 12.04 -8.80
C TRP A 71 -3.85 10.77 -8.71
N TRP A 72 -5.03 10.76 -9.34
CA TRP A 72 -5.95 9.63 -9.28
C TRP A 72 -5.44 8.39 -10.01
N GLU A 73 -4.39 8.49 -10.83
CA GLU A 73 -3.82 7.33 -11.52
C GLU A 73 -3.31 6.26 -10.54
N ARG A 74 -2.96 6.68 -9.30
CA ARG A 74 -2.52 5.80 -8.21
C ARG A 74 -3.61 4.86 -7.71
N TYR A 75 -4.88 5.21 -7.92
CA TYR A 75 -6.04 4.42 -7.50
C TYR A 75 -6.55 3.52 -8.62
N GLN A 76 -5.72 3.25 -9.63
CA GLN A 76 -6.00 2.28 -10.68
C GLN A 76 -4.87 1.25 -10.70
N PRO A 77 -4.92 0.23 -9.81
CA PRO A 77 -3.89 -0.79 -9.72
C PRO A 77 -3.74 -1.57 -11.03
N VAL A 78 -2.50 -1.86 -11.39
CA VAL A 78 -2.14 -2.75 -12.51
C VAL A 78 -1.49 -4.03 -11.98
N SER A 79 -0.73 -3.92 -10.89
CA SER A 79 -0.20 -5.08 -10.15
C SER A 79 0.11 -4.74 -8.70
N TYR A 80 0.55 -5.75 -7.93
CA TYR A 80 1.02 -5.57 -6.55
C TYR A 80 2.55 -5.42 -6.45
N ARG A 81 3.25 -5.20 -7.56
CA ARG A 81 4.67 -4.82 -7.53
C ARG A 81 4.82 -3.47 -6.84
N LEU A 82 5.81 -3.33 -5.96
CA LEU A 82 5.99 -2.11 -5.16
C LEU A 82 6.84 -1.08 -5.91
N ILE A 83 6.35 -0.59 -7.04
CA ILE A 83 7.04 0.40 -7.87
C ILE A 83 6.05 1.43 -8.40
N THR A 84 6.23 2.68 -7.98
CA THR A 84 5.31 3.79 -8.29
C THR A 84 6.08 5.07 -8.58
N ARG A 85 5.37 6.17 -8.81
CA ARG A 85 5.97 7.50 -8.91
C ARG A 85 6.72 7.92 -7.63
N SER A 86 6.38 7.37 -6.47
CA SER A 86 7.07 7.68 -5.20
C SER A 86 8.42 6.95 -5.06
N GLY A 87 8.66 5.89 -5.83
CA GLY A 87 9.91 5.14 -5.81
C GLY A 87 9.74 3.63 -5.96
N THR A 88 10.85 2.93 -5.76
CA THR A 88 10.97 1.46 -5.84
C THR A 88 10.70 0.79 -4.48
N ASP A 89 10.61 -0.54 -4.50
CA ASP A 89 10.50 -1.41 -3.33
C ASP A 89 11.67 -1.20 -2.34
N ARG A 90 12.87 -0.98 -2.87
CA ARG A 90 14.07 -0.70 -2.08
C ARG A 90 13.99 0.65 -1.36
N GLN A 91 13.46 1.67 -2.04
CA GLN A 91 13.25 3.00 -1.46
C GLN A 91 12.10 2.99 -0.44
N LEU A 92 11.03 2.24 -0.70
CA LEU A 92 9.95 2.01 0.27
C LEU A 92 10.50 1.34 1.52
N SER A 93 11.29 0.28 1.38
CA SER A 93 11.92 -0.45 2.49
C SER A 93 12.86 0.45 3.32
N ASP A 94 13.68 1.28 2.66
CA ASP A 94 14.53 2.26 3.34
C ASP A 94 13.71 3.26 4.16
N MET A 95 12.66 3.84 3.55
CA MET A 95 11.77 4.78 4.23
C MET A 95 11.07 4.15 5.43
N LEU A 96 10.52 2.94 5.27
CA LEU A 96 9.90 2.18 6.37
C LEU A 96 10.88 1.98 7.52
N SER A 97 12.12 1.58 7.22
CA SER A 97 13.17 1.35 8.22
C SER A 97 13.53 2.64 8.96
N ARG A 98 13.74 3.74 8.23
CA ARG A 98 14.15 5.03 8.79
C ARG A 98 13.05 5.66 9.66
N CYS A 99 11.81 5.71 9.16
CA CYS A 99 10.67 6.22 9.93
C CYS A 99 10.44 5.40 11.21
N ASN A 100 10.42 4.07 11.12
CA ASN A 100 10.21 3.22 12.30
C ASN A 100 11.32 3.35 13.34
N ARG A 101 12.58 3.57 12.92
CA ARG A 101 13.72 3.77 13.83
C ARG A 101 13.56 5.02 14.71
N VAL A 102 12.92 6.07 14.19
CA VAL A 102 12.64 7.31 14.92
C VAL A 102 11.23 7.34 15.52
N GLY A 103 10.53 6.21 15.55
CA GLY A 103 9.22 6.08 16.19
C GLY A 103 8.03 6.58 15.35
N VAL A 104 8.24 6.96 14.09
CA VAL A 104 7.17 7.37 13.17
C VAL A 104 6.67 6.15 12.41
N ARG A 105 5.40 5.77 12.61
CA ARG A 105 4.78 4.64 11.90
C ARG A 105 4.37 5.02 10.49
N VAL A 106 4.31 4.03 9.61
CA VAL A 106 3.91 4.22 8.21
C VAL A 106 2.64 3.43 7.97
N ILE A 107 1.62 4.09 7.46
CA ILE A 107 0.32 3.52 7.09
C ILE A 107 0.24 3.54 5.57
N ALA A 108 0.14 2.36 4.96
CA ALA A 108 -0.02 2.25 3.52
C ALA A 108 -1.48 2.49 3.13
N ASP A 109 -1.71 3.31 2.11
CA ASP A 109 -2.98 3.34 1.38
C ASP A 109 -3.06 2.10 0.48
N VAL A 110 -4.02 1.22 0.73
CA VAL A 110 -4.16 -0.07 0.04
C VAL A 110 -5.43 -0.04 -0.80
N VAL A 111 -5.26 -0.09 -2.12
CA VAL A 111 -6.36 -0.18 -3.08
C VAL A 111 -6.53 -1.66 -3.48
N PHE A 112 -7.49 -2.32 -2.83
CA PHE A 112 -7.75 -3.76 -3.01
C PHE A 112 -9.15 -4.06 -3.60
N ASN A 113 -10.02 -3.05 -3.69
CA ASN A 113 -11.39 -3.23 -4.17
C ASN A 113 -11.44 -3.52 -5.68
N HIS A 114 -10.63 -2.81 -6.46
CA HIS A 114 -10.72 -2.80 -7.93
C HIS A 114 -9.32 -2.75 -8.55
N MET A 115 -9.28 -3.01 -9.85
CA MET A 115 -8.13 -2.74 -10.71
C MET A 115 -8.38 -1.47 -11.54
N THR A 116 -7.76 -1.33 -12.71
CA THR A 116 -7.99 -0.18 -13.60
C THR A 116 -9.43 -0.10 -14.10
N GLY A 117 -9.80 1.01 -14.74
CA GLY A 117 -10.90 1.01 -15.71
C GLY A 117 -10.47 0.37 -17.04
N SER A 118 -11.02 0.86 -18.16
CA SER A 118 -10.71 0.38 -19.51
C SER A 118 -9.90 1.40 -20.36
N PRO A 119 -8.67 1.78 -19.97
CA PRO A 119 -7.86 2.70 -20.76
C PRO A 119 -7.49 2.07 -22.12
N PRO A 120 -7.23 2.89 -23.17
CA PRO A 120 -6.83 2.38 -24.48
C PRO A 120 -5.41 1.77 -24.48
N ASP A 121 -4.52 2.28 -23.63
CA ASP A 121 -3.20 1.70 -23.36
C ASP A 121 -3.09 1.45 -21.85
N CYS A 122 -2.90 0.20 -21.47
CA CYS A 122 -2.92 -0.26 -20.09
C CYS A 122 -1.51 -0.68 -19.68
N LYS A 123 -0.79 0.28 -19.11
CA LYS A 123 0.61 0.11 -18.68
C LYS A 123 0.81 0.64 -17.27
N GLY A 124 1.41 -0.19 -16.42
CA GLY A 124 1.78 0.15 -15.07
C GLY A 124 3.10 0.90 -14.99
N VAL A 125 3.29 1.67 -13.91
CA VAL A 125 4.54 2.40 -13.64
C VAL A 125 5.76 1.47 -13.58
N GLY A 126 5.58 0.23 -13.12
CA GLY A 126 6.59 -0.83 -13.08
C GLY A 126 6.81 -1.59 -14.39
N GLY A 127 6.13 -1.17 -15.46
CA GLY A 127 6.21 -1.77 -16.79
C GLY A 127 5.29 -2.96 -17.04
N SER A 128 4.47 -3.35 -16.07
CA SER A 128 3.45 -4.39 -16.29
C SER A 128 2.42 -3.91 -17.31
N THR A 129 1.92 -4.81 -18.15
CA THR A 129 0.83 -4.51 -19.10
C THR A 129 -0.46 -5.18 -18.64
N CYS A 130 -1.60 -4.66 -19.09
CA CYS A 130 -2.93 -5.20 -18.81
C CYS A 130 -3.85 -5.06 -20.03
N ASP A 131 -5.00 -5.71 -19.97
CA ASP A 131 -6.16 -5.43 -20.83
C ASP A 131 -7.36 -5.19 -19.93
N GLY A 132 -7.68 -3.92 -19.66
CA GLY A 132 -8.82 -3.56 -18.83
C GLY A 132 -10.15 -4.02 -19.43
N ARG A 133 -10.32 -3.94 -20.76
CA ARG A 133 -11.57 -4.38 -21.41
C ARG A 133 -11.75 -5.89 -21.31
N GLY A 134 -10.66 -6.64 -21.43
CA GLY A 134 -10.61 -8.09 -21.25
C GLY A 134 -10.52 -8.56 -19.80
N LEU A 135 -10.46 -7.64 -18.82
CA LEU A 135 -10.28 -7.94 -17.39
C LEU A 135 -9.04 -8.81 -17.13
N SER A 136 -7.91 -8.48 -17.77
CA SER A 136 -6.68 -9.26 -17.70
C SER A 136 -5.53 -8.45 -17.10
N TYR A 137 -4.97 -8.95 -16.00
CA TYR A 137 -3.84 -8.35 -15.27
C TYR A 137 -2.74 -9.41 -15.03
N PRO A 138 -1.94 -9.75 -16.06
CA PRO A 138 -1.00 -10.87 -16.02
C PRO A 138 0.13 -10.77 -14.98
N ALA A 139 0.39 -9.59 -14.42
CA ALA A 139 1.40 -9.41 -13.38
C ALA A 139 0.89 -9.83 -11.97
N VAL A 140 -0.42 -10.00 -11.78
CA VAL A 140 -1.03 -10.50 -10.52
C VAL A 140 -1.48 -11.95 -10.59
N PRO A 141 -1.72 -12.49 -11.80
CA PRO A 141 -2.80 -13.49 -11.96
C PRO A 141 -4.09 -13.13 -12.70
N TYR A 142 -4.65 -11.93 -12.53
CA TYR A 142 -6.10 -11.83 -12.66
C TYR A 142 -6.62 -11.95 -14.10
N THR A 143 -7.77 -12.61 -14.18
CA THR A 143 -8.60 -12.84 -15.36
C THR A 143 -10.02 -12.39 -15.08
N SER A 144 -10.90 -12.39 -16.09
CA SER A 144 -12.32 -12.03 -15.92
C SER A 144 -13.08 -12.84 -14.86
N ALA A 145 -12.57 -14.02 -14.49
CA ALA A 145 -13.12 -14.88 -13.45
C ALA A 145 -12.94 -14.30 -12.03
N ASP A 146 -11.97 -13.41 -11.85
CA ASP A 146 -11.58 -12.81 -10.57
C ASP A 146 -12.32 -11.50 -10.28
N PHE A 147 -13.17 -11.06 -11.22
CA PHE A 147 -14.00 -9.85 -11.09
C PHE A 147 -15.48 -10.23 -10.92
N HIS A 148 -16.26 -9.33 -10.34
CA HIS A 148 -17.71 -9.53 -10.20
C HIS A 148 -18.39 -9.66 -11.57
N GLN A 149 -19.37 -10.57 -11.67
CA GLN A 149 -20.12 -10.84 -12.90
C GLN A 149 -21.63 -10.91 -12.62
N PRO A 150 -22.50 -10.42 -13.53
CA PRO A 150 -22.15 -9.66 -14.73
C PRO A 150 -21.57 -8.27 -14.37
N GLN A 151 -20.75 -7.72 -15.25
CA GLN A 151 -20.23 -6.37 -15.08
C GLN A 151 -21.38 -5.35 -15.00
N CYS A 152 -21.37 -4.53 -13.94
CA CYS A 152 -22.38 -3.49 -13.67
C CYS A 152 -21.69 -2.25 -13.10
N GLY A 153 -22.39 -1.11 -13.10
CA GLY A 153 -21.94 0.11 -12.43
C GLY A 153 -22.81 0.43 -11.21
N ILE A 154 -22.24 1.13 -10.23
CA ILE A 154 -23.00 1.64 -9.07
C ILE A 154 -23.84 2.83 -9.52
N ASN A 155 -25.17 2.66 -9.55
CA ASN A 155 -26.13 3.70 -9.92
C ASN A 155 -27.13 4.02 -8.79
N ASP A 156 -27.28 3.11 -7.82
CA ASP A 156 -28.15 3.27 -6.65
C ASP A 156 -27.39 3.02 -5.35
N TRP A 157 -27.10 4.09 -4.61
CA TRP A 157 -26.41 4.05 -3.31
C TRP A 157 -27.30 3.56 -2.16
N ASN A 158 -28.57 3.24 -2.41
CA ASN A 158 -29.44 2.55 -1.46
C ASN A 158 -29.52 1.04 -1.74
N ASN A 159 -28.84 0.53 -2.78
CA ASN A 159 -28.78 -0.88 -3.10
C ASN A 159 -27.42 -1.46 -2.68
N PRO A 160 -27.33 -2.14 -1.52
CA PRO A 160 -26.06 -2.70 -1.04
C PRO A 160 -25.42 -3.66 -2.03
N SER A 161 -26.22 -4.43 -2.78
CA SER A 161 -25.67 -5.35 -3.78
C SER A 161 -24.94 -4.62 -4.90
N GLN A 162 -25.36 -3.39 -5.28
CA GLN A 162 -24.58 -2.60 -6.23
C GLN A 162 -23.32 -2.06 -5.59
N ILE A 163 -23.42 -1.49 -4.38
CA ILE A 163 -22.30 -0.88 -3.67
C ILE A 163 -21.13 -1.86 -3.52
N TRP A 164 -21.41 -3.13 -3.26
CA TRP A 164 -20.39 -4.14 -2.99
C TRP A 164 -19.91 -4.93 -4.21
N ASN A 165 -20.71 -5.02 -5.28
CA ASN A 165 -20.44 -5.96 -6.38
C ASN A 165 -20.44 -5.32 -7.79
N CYS A 166 -20.54 -4.00 -7.89
CA CYS A 166 -20.53 -3.29 -9.16
C CYS A 166 -19.35 -2.32 -9.24
N ASN A 167 -18.90 -2.04 -10.47
CA ASN A 167 -17.81 -1.15 -10.79
C ASN A 167 -18.08 0.28 -10.28
N LEU A 168 -17.25 0.75 -9.35
CA LEU A 168 -17.22 2.15 -8.94
C LEU A 168 -16.65 2.99 -10.08
N VAL A 169 -17.46 3.87 -10.68
CA VAL A 169 -17.08 4.76 -11.80
C VAL A 169 -16.36 4.04 -12.96
N GLY A 170 -16.68 2.77 -13.19
CA GLY A 170 -16.09 1.97 -14.26
C GLY A 170 -14.76 1.29 -13.92
N LEU A 171 -14.29 1.38 -12.67
CA LEU A 171 -13.14 0.62 -12.18
C LEU A 171 -13.55 -0.84 -11.99
N HIS A 172 -12.74 -1.76 -12.53
CA HIS A 172 -13.09 -3.17 -12.58
C HIS A 172 -13.04 -3.79 -11.17
N ASP A 173 -14.21 -4.17 -10.68
CA ASP A 173 -14.46 -4.60 -9.30
C ASP A 173 -14.05 -6.05 -9.06
N LEU A 174 -13.06 -6.27 -8.21
CA LEU A 174 -12.55 -7.60 -7.86
C LEU A 174 -13.60 -8.35 -7.04
N ASN A 175 -13.68 -9.66 -7.22
CA ASN A 175 -14.53 -10.53 -6.41
C ASN A 175 -13.72 -11.16 -5.28
N GLN A 176 -13.73 -10.52 -4.11
CA GLN A 176 -12.95 -10.95 -2.95
C GLN A 176 -13.48 -12.26 -2.31
N THR A 177 -14.60 -12.82 -2.78
CA THR A 177 -15.05 -14.16 -2.34
C THR A 177 -14.22 -15.29 -2.96
N ARG A 178 -13.31 -14.96 -3.89
CA ARG A 178 -12.45 -15.91 -4.59
C ARG A 178 -10.98 -15.87 -4.16
N GLU A 179 -10.63 -15.03 -3.20
CA GLU A 179 -9.27 -14.91 -2.65
C GLU A 179 -9.04 -15.75 -1.39
#